data_AF-A0A2V9QFV8-F1
#
_entry.id   AF-A0A2V9QFV8-F1
#
_cell.length_a   1.000
_cell.length_b   1.000
_cell.length_c   1.000
_cell.angle_alpha   90.00
_cell.angle_beta   90.00
_cell.angle_gamma   90.00
#
_symmetry.space_group_name_H-M   'P 1'
#
loop_
_entity.id
_entity.type
_entity.pdbx_description
1 polymer ?
#
loop_
_entity_poly.entity_id
_entity_poly.type
_entity_poly.pdbx_seq_one_letter_code
_entity_poly.pdbx_strand_id
1 'polypeptide(L)'
;MTVFAVRDIGLRIAFPLWNANSLIAIIWGTLLFKELHRAGWLRWLGVVGGAVVMFAGALLLSLVSTSHSASEHPIRGVASALGAGLMFGSQYIPFRKAYITGLNPFTFLTFFTFGEMTTMTIVAVSFTGGWWPFWHQLTINSTILFWPLLGGFMWVVGDLFQNYAAKYVGISRGIPLSNTNQLWGLIWATMVFSELRGLTSNVYAQVAGGSLLMAAGALAIAFSSATANEYSSWKKAAQRESDLYGIEPAYVVARMEGRDVHASSARRTWLDWVLIGGATCIFVGFGVIARVPQMEIQWG
;
A
#
# COMPACT_ATOMS: atom_id res chain seq x y z
N MET A 1 -0.60 2.85 15.00
CA MET A 1 -0.17 4.23 14.63
C MET A 1 -1.12 4.87 13.62
N THR A 2 -1.46 4.17 12.54
CA THR A 2 -2.44 4.63 11.53
C THR A 2 -3.85 4.81 12.09
N VAL A 3 -4.30 3.87 12.93
CA VAL A 3 -5.59 3.98 13.64
C VAL A 3 -5.61 5.21 14.56
N PHE A 4 -4.49 5.51 15.24
CA PHE A 4 -4.38 6.71 16.08
C PHE A 4 -4.28 8.00 15.25
N ALA A 5 -3.59 7.97 14.10
CA ALA A 5 -3.57 9.08 13.16
C ALA A 5 -4.97 9.39 12.64
N VAL A 6 -5.68 8.38 12.15
CA VAL A 6 -7.06 8.55 11.66
C VAL A 6 -8.00 9.04 12.76
N ARG A 7 -7.84 8.55 13.99
CA ARG A 7 -8.65 9.00 15.14
C ARG A 7 -8.35 10.44 15.56
N ASP A 8 -7.08 10.84 15.62
CA ASP A 8 -6.68 12.09 16.28
C ASP A 8 -6.58 13.28 15.30
N ILE A 9 -6.28 13.06 14.02
CA ILE A 9 -6.19 14.11 12.98
C ILE A 9 -7.14 13.88 11.79
N GLY A 10 -7.94 12.80 11.81
CA GLY A 10 -8.83 12.44 10.71
C GLY A 10 -8.10 11.84 9.50
N LEU A 11 -8.86 11.15 8.64
CA LEU A 11 -8.33 10.61 7.36
C LEU A 11 -7.68 11.73 6.51
N ARG A 12 -8.21 12.96 6.59
CA ARG A 12 -7.85 14.14 5.78
C ARG A 12 -6.40 14.64 5.96
N ILE A 13 -5.78 14.43 7.12
CA ILE A 13 -4.37 14.81 7.41
C ILE A 13 -3.46 13.58 7.38
N ALA A 14 -3.96 12.41 7.77
CA ALA A 14 -3.18 11.18 7.82
C ALA A 14 -2.74 10.70 6.43
N PHE A 15 -3.62 10.78 5.41
CA PHE A 15 -3.34 10.35 4.03
C PHE A 15 -2.13 11.02 3.35
N PRO A 16 -2.00 12.36 3.38
CA PRO A 16 -0.87 13.06 2.76
C PRO A 16 0.45 12.86 3.50
N LEU A 17 0.43 12.80 4.82
CA LEU A 17 1.62 12.40 5.60
C LEU A 17 2.03 10.95 5.29
N TRP A 18 1.06 10.10 4.96
CA TRP A 18 1.32 8.75 4.46
C TRP A 18 2.07 8.74 3.12
N ASN A 19 1.88 9.73 2.24
CA ASN A 19 2.62 9.84 0.97
C ASN A 19 4.12 10.03 1.16
N ALA A 20 4.56 10.49 2.34
CA ALA A 20 5.98 10.51 2.67
C ALA A 20 6.61 9.11 2.55
N ASN A 21 5.81 8.04 2.62
CA ASN A 21 6.27 6.67 2.38
C ASN A 21 6.96 6.51 1.01
N SER A 22 6.54 7.24 -0.02
CA SER A 22 7.04 7.13 -1.38
C SER A 22 8.40 7.81 -1.50
N LEU A 23 8.57 8.95 -0.82
CA LEU A 23 9.86 9.62 -0.71
C LEU A 23 10.85 8.77 0.08
N ILE A 24 10.42 8.20 1.20
CA ILE A 24 11.24 7.30 2.03
C ILE A 24 11.60 6.02 1.25
N ALA A 25 10.68 5.47 0.47
CA ALA A 25 10.94 4.33 -0.40
C ALA A 25 11.99 4.65 -1.47
N ILE A 26 11.96 5.85 -2.06
CA ILE A 26 12.98 6.29 -3.03
C ILE A 26 14.33 6.46 -2.34
N ILE A 27 14.38 7.03 -1.13
CA ILE A 27 15.61 7.14 -0.34
C ILE A 27 16.21 5.75 -0.07
N TRP A 28 15.41 4.79 0.38
CA TRP A 28 15.91 3.43 0.62
C TRP A 28 16.29 2.69 -0.66
N GLY A 29 15.51 2.84 -1.73
CA GLY A 29 15.81 2.31 -3.06
C GLY A 29 17.17 2.79 -3.58
N THR A 30 17.45 4.08 -3.43
CA THR A 30 18.71 4.70 -3.86
C THR A 30 19.88 4.32 -2.96
N LEU A 31 19.72 4.34 -1.64
CA LEU A 31 20.81 4.06 -0.68
C LEU A 31 21.18 2.58 -0.58
N LEU A 32 20.19 1.69 -0.40
CA LEU A 32 20.44 0.27 -0.09
C LEU A 32 20.54 -0.60 -1.34
N PHE A 33 19.73 -0.30 -2.34
CA PHE A 33 19.62 -1.10 -3.56
C PHE A 33 20.33 -0.47 -4.77
N LYS A 34 20.89 0.74 -4.60
CA LYS A 34 21.54 1.52 -5.66
C LYS A 34 20.64 1.67 -6.90
N GLU A 35 19.33 1.72 -6.68
CA GLU A 35 18.36 2.07 -7.72
C GLU A 35 18.65 3.52 -8.14
N LEU A 36 18.57 3.83 -9.44
CA LEU A 36 18.94 5.11 -10.04
C LEU A 36 20.43 5.50 -10.07
N HIS A 37 21.36 4.72 -9.50
CA HIS A 37 22.80 5.07 -9.48
C HIS A 37 23.47 5.15 -10.87
N ARG A 38 22.86 4.52 -11.88
CA ARG A 38 23.26 4.61 -13.30
C ARG A 38 22.15 5.20 -14.18
N ALA A 39 21.10 5.74 -13.57
CA ALA A 39 20.06 6.43 -14.30
C ALA A 39 20.63 7.78 -14.78
N GLY A 40 20.46 8.09 -16.06
CA GLY A 40 20.80 9.42 -16.56
C GLY A 40 20.04 10.51 -15.79
N TRP A 41 20.62 11.71 -15.71
CA TRP A 41 20.12 12.82 -14.87
C TRP A 41 18.63 13.14 -15.10
N LEU A 42 18.16 13.04 -16.36
CA LEU A 42 16.76 13.26 -16.75
C LEU A 42 15.78 12.31 -16.05
N ARG A 43 16.19 11.07 -15.76
CA ARG A 43 15.34 10.08 -15.09
C ARG A 43 15.39 10.20 -13.59
N TRP A 44 16.54 10.59 -13.06
CA TRP A 44 16.64 10.97 -11.66
C TRP A 44 15.69 12.14 -11.36
N LEU A 45 15.70 13.17 -12.22
CA LEU A 45 14.69 14.23 -12.17
C LEU A 45 13.26 13.72 -12.37
N GLY A 46 13.00 12.81 -13.31
CA GLY A 46 11.66 12.27 -13.53
C GLY A 46 11.10 11.54 -12.31
N VAL A 47 11.92 10.71 -11.64
CA VAL A 47 11.49 9.95 -10.46
C VAL A 47 11.40 10.83 -9.22
N VAL A 48 12.47 11.57 -8.90
CA VAL A 48 12.53 12.40 -7.69
C VAL A 48 11.61 13.62 -7.84
N GLY A 49 11.67 14.30 -8.98
CA GLY A 49 10.79 15.42 -9.30
C GLY A 49 9.33 14.98 -9.37
N GLY A 50 9.03 13.84 -10.02
CA GLY A 50 7.69 13.27 -10.04
C GLY A 50 7.16 12.95 -8.64
N ALA A 51 7.97 12.34 -7.77
CA ALA A 51 7.59 12.03 -6.40
C ALA A 51 7.37 13.28 -5.54
N VAL A 52 8.21 14.32 -5.70
CA VAL A 52 8.02 15.61 -5.03
C VAL A 52 6.73 16.29 -5.50
N VAL A 53 6.44 16.26 -6.81
CA VAL A 53 5.20 16.81 -7.37
C VAL A 53 3.98 16.04 -6.87
N MET A 54 4.04 14.70 -6.80
CA MET A 54 2.97 13.89 -6.21
C MET A 54 2.76 14.22 -4.73
N PHE A 55 3.84 14.35 -3.96
CA PHE A 55 3.77 14.71 -2.55
C PHE A 55 3.19 16.11 -2.35
N ALA A 56 3.59 17.09 -3.17
CA ALA A 56 3.05 18.44 -3.15
C ALA A 56 1.56 18.46 -3.52
N GLY A 57 1.14 17.69 -4.53
CA GLY A 57 -0.27 17.53 -4.90
C GLY A 57 -1.10 16.94 -3.75
N ALA A 58 -0.60 15.88 -3.11
CA ALA A 58 -1.24 15.29 -1.93
C ALA A 58 -1.30 16.27 -0.75
N LEU A 59 -0.22 17.03 -0.49
CA LEU A 59 -0.18 18.04 0.56
C LEU A 59 -1.19 19.17 0.31
N LEU A 60 -1.30 19.63 -0.94
CA LEU A 60 -2.33 20.60 -1.33
C LEU A 60 -3.74 20.05 -1.07
N LEU A 61 -4.04 18.82 -1.50
CA LEU A 61 -5.32 18.16 -1.19
C LEU A 61 -5.59 18.08 0.33
N SER A 62 -4.54 17.86 1.13
CA SER A 62 -4.63 17.88 2.59
C SER A 62 -5.05 19.24 3.14
N LEU A 63 -4.30 20.28 2.77
CA LEU A 63 -4.41 21.60 3.35
C LEU A 63 -5.80 22.19 3.09
N VAL A 64 -6.34 21.94 1.91
CA VAL A 64 -7.71 22.29 1.52
C VAL A 64 -8.74 21.63 2.45
N SER A 65 -8.48 20.38 2.83
CA SER A 65 -9.32 19.61 3.73
C SER A 65 -9.17 20.02 5.20
N THR A 66 -8.02 20.62 5.59
CA THR A 66 -7.73 21.03 6.98
C THR A 66 -8.47 22.28 7.43
N SER A 67 -8.87 23.17 6.52
CA SER A 67 -9.56 24.43 6.83
C SER A 67 -10.95 24.24 7.48
N HIS A 68 -11.44 22.99 7.58
CA HIS A 68 -12.79 22.63 8.00
C HIS A 68 -12.83 21.57 9.14
N SER A 69 -11.76 21.40 9.95
CA SER A 69 -11.78 20.39 11.03
C SER A 69 -11.07 20.87 12.30
N ALA A 70 -11.81 20.88 13.41
CA ALA A 70 -11.28 21.11 14.75
C ALA A 70 -10.77 19.78 15.34
N SER A 71 -9.46 19.61 15.46
CA SER A 71 -8.82 18.46 16.15
C SER A 71 -8.31 18.90 17.53
N GLU A 72 -8.63 18.14 18.58
CA GLU A 72 -8.20 18.43 19.96
C GLU A 72 -6.71 18.14 20.21
N HIS A 73 -6.06 17.27 19.42
CA HIS A 73 -4.66 16.83 19.64
C HIS A 73 -3.82 16.71 18.33
N PRO A 74 -3.61 17.82 17.60
CA PRO A 74 -2.99 17.81 16.28
C PRO A 74 -1.54 17.29 16.26
N ILE A 75 -0.74 17.57 17.30
CA ILE A 75 0.68 17.17 17.36
C ILE A 75 0.84 15.64 17.44
N ARG A 76 -0.02 14.95 18.21
CA ARG A 76 0.02 13.49 18.35
C ARG A 76 -0.36 12.79 17.04
N GLY A 77 -1.37 13.31 16.36
CA GLY A 77 -1.77 12.79 15.06
C GLY A 77 -0.68 12.98 14.00
N VAL A 78 -0.05 14.16 13.93
CA VAL A 78 1.08 14.40 13.00
C VAL A 78 2.25 13.45 13.29
N ALA A 79 2.64 13.29 14.56
CA ALA A 79 3.70 12.36 14.95
C ALA A 79 3.35 10.91 14.57
N SER A 80 2.10 10.49 14.77
CA SER A 80 1.65 9.14 14.41
C SER A 80 1.59 8.90 12.89
N ALA A 81 1.26 9.92 12.11
CA ALA A 81 1.23 9.85 10.65
C ALA A 81 2.63 9.87 10.03
N LEU A 82 3.56 10.65 10.57
CA LEU A 82 4.98 10.59 10.20
C LEU A 82 5.59 9.23 10.58
N GLY A 83 5.30 8.73 11.78
CA GLY A 83 5.73 7.41 12.23
C GLY A 83 5.16 6.30 11.35
N ALA A 84 3.90 6.41 10.94
CA ALA A 84 3.32 5.52 9.93
C ALA A 84 4.07 5.65 8.60
N GLY A 85 4.20 6.85 8.02
CA GLY A 85 4.93 7.07 6.76
C GLY A 85 6.34 6.46 6.78
N LEU A 86 7.06 6.58 7.90
CA LEU A 86 8.36 5.94 8.11
C LEU A 86 8.27 4.41 8.10
N MET A 87 7.35 3.82 8.87
CA MET A 87 7.18 2.36 8.91
C MET A 87 6.74 1.81 7.55
N PHE A 88 5.77 2.46 6.89
CA PHE A 88 5.30 2.11 5.55
C PHE A 88 6.36 2.32 4.48
N GLY A 89 7.27 3.29 4.63
CA GLY A 89 8.42 3.47 3.75
C GLY A 89 9.53 2.44 4.00
N SER A 90 9.76 2.07 5.25
CA SER A 90 10.82 1.14 5.67
C SER A 90 10.45 -0.33 5.42
N GLN A 91 9.17 -0.72 5.46
CA GLN A 91 8.75 -2.08 5.09
C GLN A 91 9.18 -2.45 3.66
N TYR A 92 9.41 -1.48 2.77
CA TYR A 92 9.88 -1.74 1.41
C TYR A 92 11.29 -2.34 1.36
N ILE A 93 12.09 -2.16 2.40
CA ILE A 93 13.42 -2.79 2.51
C ILE A 93 13.31 -4.32 2.53
N PRO A 94 12.62 -4.95 3.51
CA PRO A 94 12.45 -6.40 3.51
C PRO A 94 11.67 -6.90 2.28
N PHE A 95 10.69 -6.13 1.76
CA PHE A 95 10.03 -6.45 0.49
C PHE A 95 11.05 -6.70 -0.63
N ARG A 96 11.92 -5.72 -0.91
CA ARG A 96 12.89 -5.85 -2.00
C ARG A 96 13.96 -6.88 -1.72
N LYS A 97 14.39 -7.02 -0.46
CA LYS A 97 15.32 -8.07 -0.05
C LYS A 97 14.77 -9.47 -0.34
N ALA A 98 13.48 -9.70 -0.08
CA ALA A 98 12.82 -10.95 -0.43
C ALA A 98 12.69 -11.14 -1.95
N TYR A 99 12.48 -10.07 -2.72
CA TYR A 99 12.37 -10.20 -4.18
C TYR A 99 13.70 -10.48 -4.89
N ILE A 100 14.78 -9.84 -4.47
CA ILE A 100 16.11 -10.06 -5.07
C ILE A 100 16.67 -11.45 -4.76
N THR A 101 16.13 -12.15 -3.75
CA THR A 101 16.42 -13.57 -3.48
C THR A 101 15.54 -14.52 -4.30
N GLY A 102 14.67 -14.00 -5.17
CA GLY A 102 13.79 -14.81 -6.02
C GLY A 102 12.54 -15.35 -5.32
N LEU A 103 12.17 -14.80 -4.15
CA LEU A 103 10.95 -15.22 -3.45
C LEU A 103 9.71 -14.87 -4.29
N ASN A 104 8.74 -15.77 -4.30
CA ASN A 104 7.45 -15.52 -4.94
C ASN A 104 6.68 -14.44 -4.16
N PRO A 105 6.10 -13.41 -4.82
CA PRO A 105 5.15 -12.47 -4.19
C PRO A 105 4.07 -13.15 -3.34
N PHE A 106 3.56 -14.31 -3.76
CA PHE A 106 2.57 -15.07 -2.98
C PHE A 106 3.13 -15.58 -1.64
N THR A 107 4.36 -16.13 -1.64
CA THR A 107 5.02 -16.60 -0.42
C THR A 107 5.31 -15.43 0.50
N PHE A 108 5.81 -14.32 -0.04
CA PHE A 108 6.01 -13.10 0.72
C PHE A 108 4.71 -12.66 1.41
N LEU A 109 3.63 -12.51 0.63
CA LEU A 109 2.36 -11.99 1.13
C LEU A 109 1.77 -12.90 2.20
N THR A 110 1.96 -14.22 2.09
CA THR A 110 1.53 -15.18 3.10
C THR A 110 2.21 -14.95 4.45
N PHE A 111 3.55 -14.86 4.48
CA PHE A 111 4.28 -14.59 5.72
C PHE A 111 3.98 -13.18 6.27
N PHE A 112 3.79 -12.21 5.38
CA PHE A 112 3.36 -10.86 5.74
C PHE A 112 2.01 -10.89 6.47
N THR A 113 1.00 -11.58 5.92
CA THR A 113 -0.32 -11.71 6.53
C THR A 113 -0.28 -12.44 7.88
N PHE A 114 0.54 -13.47 8.05
CA PHE A 114 0.72 -14.12 9.35
C PHE A 114 1.32 -13.16 10.40
N GLY A 115 2.32 -12.38 10.01
CA GLY A 115 2.91 -11.36 10.88
C GLY A 115 1.91 -10.27 11.25
N GLU A 116 1.13 -9.79 10.28
CA GLU A 116 0.08 -8.81 10.49
C GLU A 116 -1.02 -9.34 11.42
N MET A 117 -1.58 -10.52 11.14
CA MET A 117 -2.64 -11.14 11.94
C MET A 117 -2.19 -11.36 13.39
N THR A 118 -0.96 -11.85 13.59
CA THR A 118 -0.41 -12.07 14.93
C THR A 118 -0.26 -10.76 15.68
N THR A 119 0.33 -9.74 15.04
CA THR A 119 0.57 -8.44 15.66
C THR A 119 -0.75 -7.73 15.99
N MET A 120 -1.71 -7.73 15.06
CA MET A 120 -3.01 -7.10 15.26
C MET A 120 -3.83 -7.82 16.33
N THR A 121 -3.73 -9.15 16.44
CA THR A 121 -4.40 -9.90 17.51
C THR A 121 -3.82 -9.53 18.87
N ILE A 122 -2.49 -9.50 19.02
CA ILE A 122 -1.82 -9.12 20.28
C ILE A 122 -2.25 -7.71 20.69
N VAL A 123 -2.21 -6.77 19.75
CA VAL A 123 -2.62 -5.38 20.00
C VAL A 123 -4.10 -5.32 20.38
N ALA A 124 -5.00 -5.93 19.61
CA ALA A 124 -6.43 -5.90 19.88
C ALA A 124 -6.78 -6.48 21.27
N VAL A 125 -6.20 -7.63 21.61
CA VAL A 125 -6.39 -8.28 22.92
C VAL A 125 -5.84 -7.42 24.06
N SER A 126 -4.67 -6.81 23.87
CA SER A 126 -4.06 -5.95 24.89
C SER A 126 -4.90 -4.69 25.15
N PHE A 127 -5.43 -4.06 24.10
CA PHE A 127 -6.21 -2.82 24.21
C PHE A 127 -7.64 -3.04 24.70
N THR A 128 -8.23 -4.20 24.45
CA THR A 128 -9.59 -4.54 24.91
C THR A 128 -9.62 -5.06 26.35
N GLY A 129 -8.44 -5.24 26.99
CA GLY A 129 -8.34 -5.72 28.36
C GLY A 129 -8.41 -7.25 28.49
N GLY A 130 -8.16 -7.99 27.41
CA GLY A 130 -8.08 -9.45 27.41
C GLY A 130 -8.84 -10.11 26.27
N TRP A 131 -8.73 -11.44 26.18
CA TRP A 131 -9.35 -12.23 25.10
C TRP A 131 -10.88 -12.20 25.14
N TRP A 132 -11.46 -12.23 26.34
CA TRP A 132 -12.91 -12.32 26.52
C TRP A 132 -13.64 -11.02 26.10
N PRO A 133 -13.21 -9.82 26.52
CA PRO A 133 -13.78 -8.57 26.00
C PRO A 133 -13.65 -8.42 24.48
N PHE A 134 -12.51 -8.81 23.90
CA PHE A 134 -12.31 -8.81 22.45
C PHE A 134 -13.32 -9.69 21.72
N TRP A 135 -13.47 -10.94 22.16
CA TRP A 135 -14.40 -11.89 21.57
C TRP A 135 -15.85 -11.41 21.65
N HIS A 136 -16.23 -10.86 22.81
CA HIS A 136 -17.57 -10.29 23.03
C HIS A 136 -17.87 -9.11 22.10
N GLN A 137 -16.87 -8.25 21.82
CA GLN A 137 -17.04 -7.16 20.85
C GLN A 137 -17.27 -7.69 19.43
N LEU A 138 -16.59 -8.77 19.03
CA LEU A 138 -16.77 -9.38 17.71
C LEU A 138 -18.16 -9.98 17.54
N THR A 139 -18.67 -10.67 18.57
CA THR A 139 -20.00 -11.31 18.49
C THR A 139 -21.13 -10.29 18.44
N ILE A 140 -21.06 -9.25 19.26
CA ILE A 140 -22.06 -8.16 19.27
C ILE A 140 -22.06 -7.39 17.95
N ASN A 141 -20.89 -7.14 17.36
CA ASN A 141 -20.77 -6.38 16.12
C ASN A 141 -20.75 -7.27 14.86
N SER A 142 -21.18 -8.51 14.96
CA SER A 142 -21.13 -9.50 13.86
C SER A 142 -21.78 -9.01 12.56
N THR A 143 -22.80 -8.16 12.65
CA THR A 143 -23.51 -7.60 11.48
C THR A 143 -22.72 -6.57 10.68
N ILE A 144 -21.64 -5.99 11.24
CA ILE A 144 -20.80 -5.01 10.52
C ILE A 144 -19.45 -5.60 10.08
N LEU A 145 -19.05 -6.76 10.63
CA LEU A 145 -17.73 -7.37 10.37
C LEU A 145 -17.45 -7.74 8.90
N PHE A 146 -18.49 -7.88 8.08
CA PHE A 146 -18.32 -8.12 6.65
C PHE A 146 -17.61 -6.96 5.93
N TRP A 147 -17.88 -5.71 6.30
CA TRP A 147 -17.29 -4.54 5.64
C TRP A 147 -15.77 -4.43 5.84
N PRO A 148 -15.22 -4.52 7.07
CA PRO A 148 -13.78 -4.58 7.24
C PRO A 148 -13.17 -5.85 6.63
N LEU A 149 -13.89 -6.98 6.60
CA LEU A 149 -13.43 -8.19 5.91
C LEU A 149 -13.28 -7.96 4.39
N LEU A 150 -14.28 -7.34 3.76
CA LEU A 150 -14.24 -6.96 2.35
C LEU A 150 -13.10 -5.96 2.08
N GLY A 151 -12.90 -4.98 2.97
CA GLY A 151 -11.77 -4.06 2.93
C GLY A 151 -10.43 -4.77 2.99
N GLY A 152 -10.27 -5.75 3.90
CA GLY A 152 -9.07 -6.59 3.99
C GLY A 152 -8.85 -7.43 2.74
N PHE A 153 -9.91 -7.98 2.14
CA PHE A 153 -9.81 -8.72 0.87
C PHE A 153 -9.30 -7.83 -0.28
N MET A 154 -9.90 -6.64 -0.44
CA MET A 154 -9.44 -5.65 -1.44
C MET A 154 -7.98 -5.22 -1.17
N TRP A 155 -7.61 -5.06 0.11
CA TRP A 155 -6.24 -4.74 0.50
C TRP A 155 -5.25 -5.81 0.06
N VAL A 156 -5.49 -7.08 0.34
CA VAL A 156 -4.62 -8.20 -0.05
C VAL A 156 -4.42 -8.25 -1.57
N VAL A 157 -5.48 -8.03 -2.34
CA VAL A 157 -5.39 -7.97 -3.82
C VAL A 157 -4.56 -6.76 -4.27
N GLY A 158 -4.79 -5.58 -3.68
CA GLY A 158 -4.01 -4.38 -3.95
C GLY A 158 -2.53 -4.55 -3.62
N ASP A 159 -2.22 -5.14 -2.47
CA ASP A 159 -0.86 -5.43 -2.01
C ASP A 159 -0.16 -6.38 -2.98
N LEU A 160 -0.86 -7.42 -3.49
CA LEU A 160 -0.33 -8.31 -4.51
C LEU A 160 0.07 -7.54 -5.78
N PHE A 161 -0.79 -6.66 -6.30
CA PHE A 161 -0.46 -5.83 -7.47
C PHE A 161 0.70 -4.88 -7.20
N GLN A 162 0.74 -4.24 -6.03
CA GLN A 162 1.83 -3.37 -5.62
C GLN A 162 3.16 -4.13 -5.53
N ASN A 163 3.13 -5.36 -5.04
CA ASN A 163 4.29 -6.24 -4.96
C ASN A 163 4.82 -6.64 -6.35
N TYR A 164 3.92 -6.95 -7.29
CA TYR A 164 4.31 -7.16 -8.68
C TYR A 164 4.86 -5.90 -9.34
N ALA A 165 4.27 -4.72 -9.09
CA ALA A 165 4.78 -3.46 -9.59
C ALA A 165 6.20 -3.17 -9.08
N ALA A 166 6.46 -3.41 -7.79
CA ALA A 166 7.80 -3.28 -7.20
C ALA A 166 8.78 -4.33 -7.76
N LYS A 167 8.31 -5.55 -8.06
CA LYS A 167 9.12 -6.59 -8.69
C LYS A 167 9.57 -6.21 -10.10
N TYR A 168 8.63 -5.78 -10.96
CA TYR A 168 8.91 -5.53 -12.37
C TYR A 168 9.50 -4.15 -12.67
N VAL A 169 9.08 -3.12 -11.93
CA VAL A 169 9.45 -1.71 -12.20
C VAL A 169 10.43 -1.15 -11.16
N GLY A 170 10.61 -1.84 -10.03
CA GLY A 170 11.46 -1.44 -8.92
C GLY A 170 10.72 -0.67 -7.82
N ILE A 171 11.30 -0.59 -6.61
CA ILE A 171 10.72 0.14 -5.47
C ILE A 171 10.48 1.60 -5.85
N SER A 172 11.51 2.26 -6.38
CA SER A 172 11.49 3.72 -6.59
C SER A 172 10.43 4.19 -7.60
N ARG A 173 9.85 3.28 -8.40
CA ARG A 173 8.83 3.59 -9.41
C ARG A 173 7.50 2.92 -9.12
N GLY A 174 7.51 1.63 -8.77
CA GLY A 174 6.30 0.86 -8.52
C GLY A 174 5.49 1.38 -7.32
N ILE A 175 6.17 1.83 -6.27
CA ILE A 175 5.50 2.32 -5.05
C ILE A 175 4.83 3.68 -5.28
N PRO A 176 5.52 4.71 -5.80
CA PRO A 176 4.84 5.95 -6.15
C PRO A 176 3.63 5.76 -7.08
N LEU A 177 3.75 4.85 -8.06
CA LEU A 177 2.62 4.54 -8.96
C LEU A 177 1.45 3.87 -8.23
N SER A 178 1.71 2.94 -7.30
CA SER A 178 0.66 2.34 -6.46
C SER A 178 -0.02 3.34 -5.53
N ASN A 179 0.69 4.42 -5.19
CA ASN A 179 0.20 5.50 -4.35
C ASN A 179 -0.75 6.48 -5.08
N THR A 180 -1.06 6.20 -6.35
CA THR A 180 -2.21 6.82 -7.06
C THR A 180 -3.57 6.34 -6.53
N ASN A 181 -3.58 5.37 -5.62
CA ASN A 181 -4.77 4.94 -4.87
C ASN A 181 -5.57 6.10 -4.24
N GLN A 182 -4.93 7.23 -3.94
CA GLN A 182 -5.59 8.43 -3.43
C GLN A 182 -6.47 9.15 -4.43
N LEU A 183 -6.12 9.09 -5.72
CA LEU A 183 -7.00 9.63 -6.77
C LEU A 183 -8.32 8.83 -6.78
N TRP A 184 -8.23 7.51 -6.62
CA TRP A 184 -9.40 6.65 -6.47
C TRP A 184 -10.15 6.92 -5.17
N GLY A 185 -9.45 7.08 -4.05
CA GLY A 185 -10.05 7.45 -2.76
C GLY A 185 -10.83 8.76 -2.85
N LEU A 186 -10.30 9.76 -3.55
CA LEU A 186 -10.97 11.02 -3.81
C LEU A 186 -12.21 10.82 -4.68
N ILE A 187 -12.13 10.05 -5.77
CA ILE A 187 -13.28 9.72 -6.63
C ILE A 187 -14.40 9.07 -5.80
N TRP A 188 -14.08 8.14 -4.90
CA TRP A 188 -15.08 7.55 -4.02
C TRP A 188 -15.62 8.56 -3.00
N ALA A 189 -14.78 9.44 -2.44
CA ALA A 189 -15.19 10.53 -1.56
C ALA A 189 -16.17 11.50 -2.24
N THR A 190 -15.96 11.81 -3.51
CA THR A 190 -16.87 12.68 -4.28
C THR A 190 -18.16 11.98 -4.66
N MET A 191 -18.10 10.74 -5.14
CA MET A 191 -19.24 10.03 -5.70
C MET A 191 -20.13 9.37 -4.64
N VAL A 192 -19.55 8.78 -3.61
CA VAL A 192 -20.27 7.95 -2.63
C VAL A 192 -20.60 8.73 -1.36
N PHE A 193 -19.66 9.57 -0.90
CA PHE A 193 -19.81 10.29 0.36
C PHE A 193 -20.25 11.75 0.18
N SER A 194 -20.33 12.23 -1.07
CA SER A 194 -20.74 13.60 -1.43
C SER A 194 -20.00 14.69 -0.65
N GLU A 195 -18.78 14.42 -0.17
CA GLU A 195 -18.06 15.30 0.77
C GLU A 195 -17.71 16.68 0.19
N LEU A 196 -17.83 16.86 -1.13
CA LEU A 196 -17.56 18.12 -1.81
C LEU A 196 -18.82 18.98 -2.07
N ARG A 197 -20.04 18.44 -1.93
CA ARG A 197 -21.27 19.20 -2.26
C ARG A 197 -21.47 20.35 -1.26
N GLY A 198 -21.65 21.56 -1.78
CA GLY A 198 -21.83 22.79 -0.98
C GLY A 198 -20.54 23.54 -0.63
N LEU A 199 -19.36 23.04 -1.03
CA LEU A 199 -18.10 23.74 -0.85
C LEU A 199 -17.89 24.83 -1.92
N THR A 200 -17.15 25.87 -1.57
CA THR A 200 -16.87 27.02 -2.45
C THR A 200 -16.09 26.61 -3.71
N SER A 201 -16.30 27.32 -4.83
CA SER A 201 -15.60 27.06 -6.11
C SER A 201 -14.08 27.01 -6.00
N ASN A 202 -13.50 27.71 -5.02
CA ASN A 202 -12.07 27.66 -4.71
C ASN A 202 -11.62 26.28 -4.21
N VAL A 203 -12.43 25.59 -3.40
CA VAL A 203 -12.13 24.25 -2.90
C VAL A 203 -12.15 23.24 -4.04
N TYR A 204 -13.13 23.32 -4.94
CA TYR A 204 -13.18 22.50 -6.15
C TYR A 204 -11.95 22.70 -7.04
N ALA A 205 -11.53 23.95 -7.27
CA ALA A 205 -10.34 24.25 -8.06
C ALA A 205 -9.06 23.69 -7.41
N GLN A 206 -8.94 23.76 -6.08
CA GLN A 206 -7.79 23.21 -5.35
C GLN A 206 -7.78 21.68 -5.35
N VAL A 207 -8.94 21.02 -5.24
CA VAL A 207 -9.07 19.55 -5.35
C VAL A 207 -8.71 19.08 -6.77
N ALA A 208 -9.23 19.75 -7.79
CA ALA A 208 -8.87 19.46 -9.18
C ALA A 208 -7.38 19.69 -9.44
N GLY A 209 -6.83 20.82 -8.97
CA GLY A 209 -5.41 21.15 -9.11
C GLY A 209 -4.48 20.15 -8.42
N GLY A 210 -4.78 19.77 -7.18
CA GLY A 210 -4.01 18.76 -6.44
C GLY A 210 -4.04 17.37 -7.10
N SER A 211 -5.20 16.97 -7.62
CA SER A 211 -5.37 15.71 -8.36
C SER A 211 -4.58 15.71 -9.68
N LEU A 212 -4.62 16.81 -10.43
CA LEU A 212 -3.86 16.99 -11.67
C LEU A 212 -2.35 16.97 -11.40
N LEU A 213 -1.88 17.60 -10.32
CA LEU A 213 -0.48 17.54 -9.90
C LEU A 213 -0.06 16.11 -9.55
N MET A 214 -0.88 15.37 -8.78
CA MET A 214 -0.60 13.96 -8.49
C MET A 214 -0.55 13.10 -9.75
N ALA A 215 -1.50 13.28 -10.68
CA ALA A 215 -1.51 12.58 -11.96
C ALA A 215 -0.27 12.92 -12.81
N ALA A 216 0.11 14.19 -12.88
CA ALA A 216 1.30 14.64 -13.61
C ALA A 216 2.59 14.05 -13.02
N GLY A 217 2.72 14.03 -11.69
CA GLY A 217 3.85 13.40 -11.01
C GLY A 217 3.91 11.89 -11.26
N ALA A 218 2.76 11.20 -11.21
CA ALA A 218 2.69 9.77 -11.53
C ALA A 218 3.09 9.48 -13.00
N LEU A 219 2.62 10.30 -13.95
CA LEU A 219 3.01 10.20 -15.36
C LEU A 219 4.51 10.42 -15.56
N ALA A 220 5.11 11.43 -14.89
CA ALA A 220 6.54 11.67 -14.95
C ALA A 220 7.35 10.45 -14.47
N ILE A 221 6.91 9.79 -13.41
CA ILE A 221 7.51 8.54 -12.92
C ILE A 221 7.30 7.40 -13.92
N ALA A 222 6.10 7.25 -14.46
CA ALA A 222 5.78 6.19 -15.44
C ALA A 222 6.63 6.30 -16.72
N PHE A 223 6.88 7.51 -17.22
CA PHE A 223 7.71 7.73 -18.41
C PHE A 223 9.22 7.64 -18.14
N SER A 224 9.64 7.53 -16.87
CA SER A 224 11.06 7.43 -16.47
C SER A 224 11.62 6.00 -16.42
N SER A 225 11.01 5.08 -17.18
CA SER A 225 11.26 3.63 -17.18
C SER A 225 12.74 3.22 -17.17
N ALA A 226 13.03 2.12 -16.45
CA ALA A 226 14.37 1.57 -16.26
C ALA A 226 15.05 1.21 -17.59
N THR A 227 16.33 1.57 -17.76
CA THR A 227 17.17 1.07 -18.87
C THR A 227 17.74 -0.30 -18.56
N ALA A 228 18.14 -1.03 -19.62
CA ALA A 228 18.93 -2.26 -19.52
C ALA A 228 20.17 -2.15 -18.60
N ASN A 229 20.74 -0.94 -18.45
CA ASN A 229 21.86 -0.68 -17.54
C ASN A 229 21.49 -0.76 -16.04
N GLU A 230 20.26 -0.45 -15.65
CA GLU A 230 19.76 -0.63 -14.27
C GLU A 230 19.52 -2.11 -13.96
N TYR A 231 19.13 -2.92 -14.96
CA TYR A 231 19.00 -4.37 -14.81
C TYR A 231 20.33 -5.03 -14.40
N SER A 232 21.47 -4.47 -14.85
CA SER A 232 22.80 -4.96 -14.48
C SER A 232 23.15 -4.73 -13.00
N SER A 233 22.68 -3.65 -12.37
CA SER A 233 22.91 -3.40 -10.94
C SER A 233 22.03 -4.32 -10.09
N TRP A 234 20.79 -4.58 -10.54
CA TRP A 234 19.91 -5.54 -9.89
C TRP A 234 20.48 -6.96 -9.94
N LYS A 235 21.07 -7.38 -11.07
CA LYS A 235 21.74 -8.68 -11.18
C LYS A 235 22.92 -8.82 -10.21
N LYS A 236 23.71 -7.75 -10.02
CA LYS A 236 24.81 -7.74 -9.03
C LYS A 236 24.30 -7.80 -7.59
N ALA A 237 23.23 -7.07 -7.27
CA ALA A 237 22.61 -7.12 -5.96
C ALA A 237 22.00 -8.50 -5.68
N ALA A 238 21.30 -9.08 -6.65
CA ALA A 238 20.76 -10.43 -6.59
C ALA A 238 21.85 -11.48 -6.36
N GLN A 239 22.98 -11.40 -7.09
CA GLN A 239 24.11 -12.31 -6.88
C GLN A 239 24.65 -12.23 -5.45
N ARG A 240 24.87 -11.00 -4.93
CA ARG A 240 25.36 -10.80 -3.56
C ARG A 240 24.44 -11.45 -2.51
N GLU A 241 23.13 -11.32 -2.68
CA GLU A 241 22.16 -11.92 -1.75
C GLU A 241 22.05 -13.44 -1.94
N SER A 242 22.19 -13.93 -3.18
CA SER A 242 22.28 -15.36 -3.50
C SER A 242 23.46 -16.00 -2.76
N ASP A 243 24.63 -15.36 -2.82
CA ASP A 243 25.85 -15.83 -2.15
C ASP A 243 25.70 -15.77 -0.62
N LEU A 244 25.07 -14.71 -0.09
CA LEU A 244 24.85 -14.54 1.35
C LEU A 244 23.90 -15.59 1.95
N TYR A 245 22.84 -15.95 1.22
CA TYR A 245 21.81 -16.88 1.69
C TYR A 245 21.96 -18.31 1.15
N GLY A 246 23.01 -18.58 0.36
CA GLY A 246 23.23 -19.89 -0.26
C GLY A 246 22.14 -20.29 -1.26
N ILE A 247 21.51 -19.32 -1.91
CA ILE A 247 20.44 -19.57 -2.89
C ILE A 247 21.08 -19.83 -4.25
N GLU A 248 20.54 -20.77 -5.01
CA GLU A 248 21.05 -21.11 -6.34
C GLU A 248 20.91 -19.91 -7.31
N PRO A 249 22.00 -19.42 -7.94
CA PRO A 249 21.94 -18.25 -8.82
C PRO A 249 21.02 -18.45 -10.04
N ALA A 250 20.93 -19.68 -10.55
CA ALA A 250 20.04 -20.03 -11.66
C ALA A 250 18.56 -19.87 -11.28
N TYR A 251 18.20 -20.22 -10.04
CA TYR A 251 16.86 -20.02 -9.50
C TYR A 251 16.51 -18.53 -9.44
N VAL A 252 17.41 -17.70 -8.90
CA VAL A 252 17.21 -16.25 -8.78
C VAL A 252 17.07 -15.56 -10.14
N VAL A 253 17.93 -15.90 -11.10
CA VAL A 253 17.89 -15.34 -12.46
C VAL A 253 16.58 -15.68 -13.16
N ALA A 254 16.17 -16.95 -13.14
CA ALA A 254 14.93 -17.36 -13.78
C ALA A 254 13.70 -16.70 -13.11
N ARG A 255 13.71 -16.54 -11.78
CA ARG A 255 12.66 -15.83 -11.04
C ARG A 255 12.59 -14.33 -11.32
N MET A 256 13.74 -13.68 -11.52
CA MET A 256 13.82 -12.27 -11.91
C MET A 256 13.34 -12.02 -13.34
N GLU A 257 13.52 -12.98 -14.24
CA GLU A 257 12.98 -12.94 -15.61
C GLU A 257 11.50 -13.33 -15.67
N GLY A 258 10.86 -13.59 -14.53
CA GLY A 258 9.46 -14.00 -14.45
C GLY A 258 9.21 -15.45 -14.87
N ARG A 259 10.25 -16.25 -15.06
CA ARG A 259 10.14 -17.69 -15.35
C ARG A 259 9.88 -18.45 -14.05
N ASP A 260 8.81 -19.24 -14.01
CA ASP A 260 8.59 -20.19 -12.92
C ASP A 260 9.46 -21.43 -13.16
N VAL A 261 10.55 -21.51 -12.39
CA VAL A 261 11.55 -22.60 -12.47
C VAL A 261 10.94 -23.98 -12.18
N HIS A 262 9.77 -24.01 -11.53
CA HIS A 262 9.02 -25.23 -11.19
C HIS A 262 7.58 -25.17 -11.71
N ALA A 263 7.35 -24.62 -12.90
CA ALA A 263 6.05 -24.74 -13.59
C ALA A 263 5.73 -26.19 -14.04
N SER A 264 6.21 -27.21 -13.33
CA SER A 264 5.63 -28.54 -13.40
C SER A 264 4.26 -28.45 -12.74
N SER A 265 3.20 -28.60 -13.54
CA SER A 265 1.82 -28.91 -13.17
C SER A 265 1.61 -29.21 -11.66
N ALA A 266 1.55 -28.17 -10.82
CA ALA A 266 1.18 -28.34 -9.42
C ALA A 266 -0.32 -28.65 -9.41
N ARG A 267 -0.67 -29.94 -9.39
CA ARG A 267 -2.05 -30.38 -9.27
C ARG A 267 -2.55 -29.90 -7.92
N ARG A 268 -3.62 -29.10 -7.93
CA ARG A 268 -4.29 -28.64 -6.71
C ARG A 268 -4.63 -29.86 -5.86
N THR A 269 -4.19 -29.83 -4.62
CA THR A 269 -4.46 -30.86 -3.64
C THR A 269 -5.87 -30.70 -3.07
N TRP A 270 -6.39 -31.74 -2.43
CA TRP A 270 -7.67 -31.66 -1.73
C TRP A 270 -7.66 -30.60 -0.60
N LEU A 271 -6.49 -30.39 0.04
CA LEU A 271 -6.29 -29.34 1.03
C LEU A 271 -6.49 -27.96 0.41
N ASP A 272 -6.02 -27.72 -0.81
CA ASP A 272 -6.23 -26.45 -1.50
C ASP A 272 -7.72 -26.18 -1.71
N TRP A 273 -8.50 -27.21 -2.08
CA TRP A 273 -9.94 -27.08 -2.23
C TRP A 273 -10.68 -26.88 -0.91
N VAL A 274 -10.23 -27.52 0.18
CA VAL A 274 -10.77 -27.29 1.52
C VAL A 274 -10.47 -25.86 1.99
N LEU A 275 -9.26 -25.35 1.76
CA LEU A 275 -8.88 -23.98 2.11
C LEU A 275 -9.69 -22.96 1.30
N ILE A 276 -9.79 -23.16 -0.01
CA ILE A 276 -10.60 -22.30 -0.89
C ILE A 276 -12.06 -22.34 -0.46
N GLY A 277 -12.62 -23.53 -0.23
CA GLY A 277 -14.00 -23.71 0.22
C GLY A 277 -14.25 -23.04 1.57
N GLY A 278 -13.38 -23.26 2.55
CA GLY A 278 -13.48 -22.66 3.88
C GLY A 278 -13.40 -21.14 3.84
N ALA A 279 -12.43 -20.56 3.14
CA ALA A 279 -12.32 -19.11 2.95
C ALA A 279 -13.57 -18.53 2.26
N THR A 280 -14.07 -19.21 1.23
CA THR A 280 -15.29 -18.80 0.52
C THR A 280 -16.51 -18.85 1.44
N CYS A 281 -16.68 -19.92 2.21
CA CYS A 281 -17.79 -20.08 3.15
C CYS A 281 -17.76 -19.01 4.25
N ILE A 282 -16.59 -18.67 4.79
CA ILE A 282 -16.44 -17.59 5.77
C ILE A 282 -16.89 -16.27 5.14
N PHE A 283 -16.37 -15.95 3.96
CA PHE A 283 -16.69 -14.70 3.27
C PHE A 283 -18.18 -14.56 2.96
N VAL A 284 -18.79 -15.62 2.40
CA VAL A 284 -20.22 -15.67 2.11
C VAL A 284 -21.05 -15.63 3.39
N GLY A 285 -20.64 -16.33 4.44
CA GLY A 285 -21.33 -16.36 5.73
C GLY A 285 -21.42 -14.98 6.37
N PHE A 286 -20.30 -14.24 6.40
CA PHE A 286 -20.31 -12.84 6.84
C PHE A 286 -21.15 -11.96 5.94
N GLY A 287 -21.12 -12.18 4.61
CA GLY A 287 -21.94 -11.44 3.65
C GLY A 287 -23.45 -11.63 3.85
N VAL A 288 -23.90 -12.83 4.21
CA VAL A 288 -25.31 -13.11 4.50
C VAL A 288 -25.79 -12.46 5.80
N ILE A 289 -24.92 -12.36 6.81
CA ILE A 289 -25.23 -11.74 8.11
C ILE A 289 -25.10 -10.21 8.05
N ALA A 290 -24.35 -9.70 7.07
CA ALA A 290 -24.04 -8.29 6.94
C ALA A 290 -25.31 -7.45 6.79
N ARG A 291 -25.41 -6.37 7.58
CA ARG A 291 -26.37 -5.31 7.29
C ARG A 291 -25.74 -4.34 6.30
N VAL A 292 -26.47 -4.07 5.21
CA VAL A 292 -26.05 -3.07 4.22
C VAL A 292 -26.20 -1.68 4.84
N PRO A 293 -25.10 -0.90 4.97
CA PRO A 293 -25.18 0.49 5.36
C PRO A 293 -25.97 1.23 4.28
N GLN A 294 -26.90 2.10 4.68
CA GLN A 294 -27.56 2.99 3.74
C GLN A 294 -26.50 3.92 3.13
N MET A 295 -26.00 3.56 1.95
CA MET A 295 -25.11 4.37 1.13
C MET A 295 -25.88 4.75 -0.12
N GLU A 296 -26.47 5.93 -0.14
CA GLU A 296 -27.09 6.45 -1.36
C GLU A 296 -25.98 6.84 -2.33
N ILE A 297 -25.74 6.00 -3.33
CA ILE A 297 -24.89 6.35 -4.48
C ILE A 297 -25.70 7.36 -5.31
N GLN A 298 -25.51 8.64 -5.03
CA GLN A 298 -26.19 9.70 -5.74
C GLN A 298 -25.33 10.15 -6.93
N TRP A 299 -25.66 9.64 -8.12
CA TRP A 299 -25.19 10.20 -9.38
C TRP A 299 -25.72 11.64 -9.48
N GLY A 300 -24.84 12.60 -9.23
CA GLY A 300 -25.09 14.02 -9.48
C GLY A 300 -24.76 14.36 -10.93
#